data_AF-A0A820QBR8-F1
#
_entry.id   AF-A0A820QBR8-F1
#
_cell.length_a   1.000
_cell.length_b   1.000
_cell.length_c   1.000
_cell.angle_alpha   90.00
_cell.angle_beta   90.00
_cell.angle_gamma   90.00
#
_symmetry.space_group_name_H-M   'P 1'
#
loop_
_entity.id
_entity.type
_entity.pdbx_description
1 polymer ?
#
loop_
_entity_poly.entity_id
_entity_poly.type
_entity_poly.pdbx_seq_one_letter_code
_entity_poly.pdbx_strand_id
1 'polypeptide(L)'
;METSIIILLIFHIYWCFIGVTIANPDAKRLYEELIHVRAYNKLIRPVKHNSERLTVYLGLRLTQLLDVDEKNQIMTTNVWLKQVRSYNKGYSLIQ
;
A
#
# COMPACT_ATOMS: atom_id res chain seq x y z
N MET A 1 48.95 -19.90 3.76
CA MET A 1 47.96 -19.96 4.85
C MET A 1 47.06 -18.72 4.80
N GLU A 2 47.64 -17.53 4.72
CA GLU A 2 46.90 -16.25 4.57
C GLU A 2 45.98 -16.19 3.35
N THR A 3 46.46 -16.61 2.17
CA THR A 3 45.70 -16.54 0.91
C THR A 3 44.46 -17.44 0.89
N SER A 4 44.57 -18.63 1.48
CA SER A 4 43.44 -19.57 1.63
C SER A 4 42.36 -19.04 2.58
N ILE A 5 42.73 -18.31 3.62
CA ILE A 5 41.77 -17.70 4.56
C ILE A 5 40.99 -16.59 3.86
N ILE A 6 41.68 -15.74 3.08
CA ILE A 6 41.05 -14.64 2.33
C ILE A 6 39.98 -15.15 1.34
N ILE A 7 40.26 -16.24 0.62
CA ILE A 7 39.31 -16.83 -0.35
C ILE A 7 38.05 -17.36 0.36
N LEU A 8 38.19 -18.00 1.52
CA LEU A 8 37.05 -18.49 2.30
C LEU A 8 36.19 -17.36 2.86
N LEU A 9 36.81 -16.25 3.29
CA LEU A 9 36.08 -15.06 3.73
C LEU A 9 35.30 -14.41 2.59
N ILE A 10 35.90 -14.31 1.39
CA ILE A 10 35.21 -13.81 0.20
C ILE A 10 34.01 -14.70 -0.15
N PHE A 11 34.19 -16.03 -0.10
CA PHE A 11 33.10 -16.96 -0.36
C PHE A 11 31.97 -16.84 0.66
N HIS A 12 32.31 -16.65 1.94
CA HIS A 12 31.34 -16.45 3.01
C HIS A 12 30.58 -15.12 2.90
N ILE A 13 31.28 -14.05 2.51
CA ILE A 13 30.69 -12.74 2.22
C ILE A 13 29.75 -12.85 1.02
N TYR A 14 30.16 -13.55 -0.04
CA TYR A 14 29.35 -13.78 -1.23
C TYR A 14 28.08 -14.59 -0.91
N TRP A 15 28.20 -15.64 -0.10
CA TRP A 15 27.07 -16.43 0.37
C TRP A 15 26.10 -15.63 1.26
N CYS A 16 26.64 -14.81 2.15
CA CYS A 16 25.86 -13.90 2.99
C CYS A 16 25.07 -12.89 2.12
N PHE A 17 25.72 -12.32 1.10
CA PHE A 17 25.09 -11.37 0.20
C PHE A 17 23.92 -11.97 -0.59
N ILE A 18 24.04 -13.22 -1.03
CA ILE A 18 22.95 -13.95 -1.70
C ILE A 18 21.74 -14.12 -0.75
N GLY A 19 21.97 -14.52 0.50
CA GLY A 19 20.90 -14.70 1.49
C GLY A 19 20.08 -13.43 1.78
N VAL A 20 20.71 -12.26 1.74
CA VAL A 20 20.05 -10.96 1.98
C VAL A 20 19.09 -10.57 0.84
N THR A 21 19.31 -11.09 -0.38
CA THR A 21 18.49 -10.73 -1.56
C THR A 21 17.21 -11.54 -1.73
N ILE A 22 16.96 -12.53 -0.85
CA ILE A 22 15.73 -13.33 -0.86
C ILE A 22 14.61 -12.49 -0.22
N ALA A 23 14.09 -11.53 -0.98
CA ALA A 23 12.88 -10.81 -0.63
C ALA A 23 11.66 -11.74 -0.74
N ASN A 24 10.60 -11.43 0.01
CA ASN A 24 9.36 -12.23 0.04
C ASN A 24 8.80 -12.45 -1.39
N PRO A 25 8.92 -13.67 -1.95
CA PRO A 25 8.55 -13.93 -3.35
C PRO A 25 7.04 -13.84 -3.58
N ASP A 26 6.24 -14.12 -2.54
CA ASP A 26 4.78 -14.03 -2.61
C ASP A 26 4.30 -12.59 -2.72
N ALA A 27 4.96 -11.65 -2.01
CA ALA A 27 4.65 -10.23 -2.11
C ALA A 27 4.98 -9.69 -3.52
N LYS A 28 6.11 -10.12 -4.11
CA LYS A 28 6.48 -9.77 -5.48
C LYS A 28 5.47 -10.29 -6.50
N ARG A 29 5.08 -11.57 -6.38
CA ARG A 29 4.07 -12.20 -7.25
C ARG A 29 2.74 -11.45 -7.18
N LEU A 30 2.26 -11.13 -5.98
CA LEU A 30 1.00 -10.40 -5.80
C LEU A 30 1.07 -9.00 -6.43
N TYR A 31 2.19 -8.30 -6.28
CA TYR A 31 2.39 -6.97 -6.87
C TYR A 31 2.34 -7.02 -8.40
N GLU A 32 3.09 -7.96 -9.01
CA GLU A 32 3.13 -8.14 -10.45
C GLU A 32 1.76 -8.55 -11.01
N GLU A 33 1.02 -9.43 -10.32
CA GLU A 33 -0.34 -9.80 -10.72
C GLU A 33 -1.33 -8.62 -10.67
N LEU A 34 -1.31 -7.83 -9.59
CA LEU A 34 -2.26 -6.72 -9.43
C LEU A 34 -2.02 -5.59 -10.43
N ILE A 35 -0.77 -5.31 -10.77
CA ILE A 35 -0.40 -4.13 -11.57
C ILE A 35 -0.23 -4.48 -13.05
N HIS A 36 0.44 -5.60 -13.38
CA HIS A 36 0.74 -5.94 -14.76
C HIS A 36 -0.29 -6.87 -15.39
N VAL A 37 -0.70 -7.95 -14.70
CA VAL A 37 -1.62 -8.95 -15.28
C VAL A 37 -3.05 -8.42 -15.38
N ARG A 38 -3.50 -7.63 -14.40
CA ARG A 38 -4.86 -7.08 -14.38
C ARG A 38 -5.01 -5.71 -15.06
N ALA A 39 -3.93 -5.17 -15.64
CA ALA A 39 -3.90 -3.85 -16.30
C ALA A 39 -4.66 -2.77 -15.49
N TYR A 40 -4.29 -2.61 -14.22
CA TYR A 40 -5.02 -1.74 -13.29
C TYR A 40 -4.96 -0.28 -13.75
N ASN A 41 -6.04 0.18 -14.39
CA ASN A 41 -6.16 1.57 -14.82
C ASN A 41 -6.67 2.43 -13.66
N LYS A 42 -5.76 3.19 -13.03
CA LYS A 42 -6.07 4.11 -11.92
C LYS A 42 -7.10 5.19 -12.28
N LEU A 43 -7.28 5.50 -13.56
CA LEU A 43 -8.22 6.51 -14.05
C LEU A 43 -9.67 6.00 -14.10
N ILE A 44 -9.86 4.68 -14.07
CA ILE A 44 -11.19 4.07 -14.15
C ILE A 44 -11.66 3.71 -12.75
N ARG A 45 -12.90 4.06 -12.44
CA ARG A 45 -13.54 3.69 -11.17
C ARG A 45 -13.61 2.16 -11.07
N PRO A 46 -13.10 1.55 -9.99
CA PRO A 46 -13.09 0.10 -9.85
C PRO A 46 -14.50 -0.41 -9.50
N VAL A 47 -15.29 -0.74 -10.52
CA VAL A 47 -16.59 -1.41 -10.40
C VAL A 47 -16.64 -2.64 -11.29
N LYS A 48 -17.33 -3.69 -10.81
CA LYS A 48 -17.58 -4.91 -11.58
C LYS A 48 -18.59 -4.64 -12.70
N HIS A 49 -19.58 -3.79 -12.41
CA HIS A 49 -20.60 -3.36 -13.37
C HIS A 49 -20.74 -1.83 -13.33
N ASN A 50 -20.86 -1.20 -14.50
CA ASN A 50 -20.96 0.27 -14.62
C ASN A 50 -22.20 0.85 -13.91
N SER A 51 -23.25 0.05 -13.72
CA SER A 51 -24.50 0.47 -13.06
C SER A 51 -24.46 0.41 -11.53
N GLU A 52 -23.41 -0.17 -10.93
CA GLU A 52 -23.29 -0.29 -9.48
C GLU A 52 -22.79 1.01 -8.84
N ARG A 53 -23.30 1.35 -7.65
CA ARG A 53 -22.85 2.49 -6.83
C ARG A 53 -21.73 2.06 -5.88
N LEU A 54 -20.79 2.96 -5.59
CA LEU A 54 -19.61 2.67 -4.78
C LEU A 54 -19.72 3.51 -3.52
N THR A 55 -19.91 2.82 -2.39
CA THR A 55 -20.06 3.46 -1.09
C THR A 55 -18.68 3.78 -0.54
N VAL A 56 -18.42 5.07 -0.32
CA VAL A 56 -17.21 5.57 0.32
C VAL A 56 -17.56 5.99 1.73
N TYR A 57 -16.85 5.45 2.72
CA TYR A 57 -16.95 5.89 4.10
C TYR A 57 -15.84 6.91 4.35
N LEU A 58 -16.24 8.10 4.80
CA LEU A 58 -15.33 9.17 5.18
C LEU A 58 -15.32 9.28 6.70
N GLY A 59 -14.16 9.02 7.30
CA GLY A 59 -13.91 9.29 8.71
C GLY A 59 -12.97 10.49 8.83
N LEU A 60 -13.35 11.48 9.62
CA LEU A 60 -12.50 12.62 9.93
C LEU A 60 -12.01 12.48 11.36
N ARG A 61 -10.70 12.61 11.57
CA ARG A 61 -10.11 12.70 12.91
C ARG A 61 -9.42 14.05 13.03
N LEU A 62 -9.98 14.92 13.85
CA LEU A 62 -9.38 16.21 14.19
C LEU A 62 -8.17 15.96 15.10
N THR A 63 -7.03 16.56 14.75
CA THR A 63 -5.80 16.48 15.55
C THR A 63 -5.79 17.61 16.56
N GLN A 64 -5.78 18.87 16.09
CA GLN A 64 -5.73 20.09 16.91
C GLN A 64 -6.32 21.29 16.13
N LEU A 65 -6.85 22.29 16.86
CA LEU A 65 -7.26 23.60 16.33
C LEU A 65 -6.01 24.49 16.24
N LEU A 66 -5.68 24.98 15.04
CA LEU A 66 -4.45 25.75 14.79
C LEU A 66 -4.66 27.24 15.04
N ASP A 67 -5.75 27.81 14.49
CA ASP A 67 -6.09 29.23 14.67
C ASP A 67 -7.55 29.50 14.28
N VAL A 68 -8.16 30.52 14.86
CA VAL A 68 -9.52 30.98 14.56
C VAL A 68 -9.49 32.49 14.32
N ASP A 69 -9.74 32.90 13.08
CA ASP A 69 -9.94 34.30 12.72
C ASP A 69 -11.44 34.61 12.74
N GLU A 70 -11.91 35.21 13.84
CA GLU A 70 -13.31 35.57 14.04
C GLU A 70 -13.76 36.73 13.13
N LYS A 71 -12.83 37.61 12.76
CA LYS A 71 -13.11 38.79 11.93
C LYS A 71 -13.35 38.40 10.48
N ASN A 72 -12.62 37.40 9.99
CA ASN A 72 -12.76 36.84 8.64
C ASN A 72 -13.55 35.51 8.61
N GLN A 73 -13.99 34.98 9.76
CA GLN A 73 -14.69 33.69 9.92
C GLN A 73 -13.93 32.48 9.36
N ILE A 74 -12.61 32.45 9.51
CA ILE A 74 -11.77 31.36 9.03
C ILE A 74 -11.26 30.55 10.21
N MET A 75 -11.58 29.26 10.24
CA MET A 75 -11.05 28.31 11.21
C MET A 75 -10.04 27.40 10.53
N THR A 76 -8.80 27.39 11.03
CA THR A 76 -7.74 26.51 10.54
C THR A 76 -7.57 25.35 11.52
N THR A 77 -7.82 24.11 11.09
CA THR A 77 -7.68 22.90 11.92
C THR A 77 -6.85 21.84 11.20
N ASN A 78 -6.02 21.10 11.94
CA ASN A 78 -5.32 19.95 11.40
C ASN A 78 -6.22 18.72 11.50
N VAL A 79 -6.55 18.11 10.35
CA VAL A 79 -7.47 16.96 10.27
C VAL A 79 -6.84 15.84 9.45
N TRP A 80 -6.95 14.61 9.95
CA TRP A 80 -6.70 13.40 9.17
C TRP A 80 -7.99 12.91 8.53
N LEU A 81 -8.00 12.85 7.20
CA LEU A 81 -9.10 12.27 6.44
C LEU A 81 -8.80 10.80 6.15
N LYS A 82 -9.56 9.90 6.79
CA LYS A 82 -9.51 8.47 6.52
C LYS A 82 -10.64 8.11 5.55
N GLN A 83 -10.26 7.78 4.32
CA GLN A 83 -11.19 7.28 3.31
C GLN A 83 -11.13 5.76 3.26
N VAL A 84 -12.24 5.09 3.56
CA VAL A 84 -12.38 3.64 3.41
C VAL A 84 -13.40 3.35 2.32
N ARG A 85 -13.06 2.43 1.42
CA ARG A 85 -13.95 1.97 0.35
C ARG A 85 -14.35 0.54 0.62
N SER A 86 -15.65 0.27 0.66
CA SER A 86 -16.15 -1.10 0.65
C SER A 86 -16.32 -1.54 -0.80
N TYR A 87 -15.58 -2.56 -1.19
CA TYR A 87 -15.78 -3.23 -2.46
C TYR A 87 -16.82 -4.32 -2.25
N ASN A 88 -17.99 -4.17 -2.86
CA ASN A 88 -19.00 -5.21 -2.81
C ASN A 88 -18.50 -6.39 -3.65
N LYS A 89 -17.89 -7.38 -3.00
CA LYS A 89 -17.44 -8.56 -3.70
C LYS A 89 -18.66 -9.46 -3.83
N GLY A 90 -19.31 -9.43 -4.99
CA GLY A 90 -20.53 -10.19 -5.30
C GLY A 90 -20.36 -11.71 -5.35
N TYR A 91 -19.58 -12.30 -4.44
CA TYR A 91 -19.66 -13.71 -4.13
C TYR A 91 -20.61 -13.89 -2.95
N SER A 92 -21.76 -14.49 -3.21
CA SER A 92 -22.54 -15.14 -2.16
C SER A 92 -21.72 -16.35 -1.73
N LEU A 93 -21.28 -16.38 -0.48
CA LEU A 93 -20.89 -17.65 0.15
C LEU A 93 -22.18 -18.44 0.35
N ILE A 94 -22.63 -19.10 -0.72
CA ILE A 94 -23.61 -20.18 -0.63
C ILE A 94 -22.80 -21.44 -0.32
N GLN A 95 -22.94 -21.84 0.95
CA GLN A 95 -22.92 -23.19 1.53
C GLN A 95 -21.87 -24.21 1.04
#